data_AF-A0A6P8GZ93-F1
#
_entry.id   AF-A0A6P8GZ93-F1
#
_cell.length_a   1.000
_cell.length_b   1.000
_cell.length_c   1.000
_cell.angle_alpha   90.00
_cell.angle_beta   90.00
_cell.angle_gamma   90.00
#
_symmetry.space_group_name_H-M   'P 1'
#
loop_
_entity.id
_entity.type
_entity.pdbx_description
1 polymer ?
#
loop_
_entity_poly.entity_id
_entity_poly.type
_entity_poly.pdbx_seq_one_letter_code
_entity_poly.pdbx_strand_id
1 'polypeptide(L)'
;MDNYSLFTNTTRHQDERMADDTKVVLYSILLVWSLIGNVLVIAVVFSNDIKTIFNGLIVNMAVSDLFVPLLALPLKIVESSRGRYNEWLVEGPLGETLCKLCYFFIDISPAVSVFSLIIIAVNRFVAIVFPSSLKRWSGKIQRVLLMFTWVFSMALLSPYFYTFRLKHINGLTYCLSTWSPAFEDIPARTLFISILIVAVFLIPFLTITVLYVMMLKKLIQHSKTVENSFN
;
A
#
# COMPACT_ATOMS: atom_id res chain seq x y z
N MET A 1 -49.99 -4.60 -0.06
CA MET A 1 -48.69 -4.13 0.47
C MET A 1 -47.52 -4.58 -0.41
N ASP A 2 -47.76 -5.43 -1.41
CA ASP A 2 -46.73 -6.11 -2.20
C ASP A 2 -46.09 -5.26 -3.31
N ASN A 3 -46.82 -4.27 -3.84
CA ASN A 3 -46.28 -3.38 -4.87
C ASN A 3 -45.24 -2.40 -4.32
N TYR A 4 -45.37 -1.99 -3.04
CA TYR A 4 -44.40 -1.10 -2.40
C TYR A 4 -43.10 -1.85 -2.03
N SER A 5 -43.20 -3.08 -1.53
CA SER A 5 -42.03 -3.94 -1.27
C SER A 5 -41.34 -4.37 -2.57
N LEU A 6 -42.09 -4.64 -3.64
CA LEU A 6 -41.54 -4.93 -4.96
C LEU A 6 -40.83 -3.71 -5.57
N PHE A 7 -41.44 -2.53 -5.49
CA PHE A 7 -40.83 -1.29 -5.99
C PHE A 7 -39.55 -0.96 -5.24
N THR A 8 -39.57 -1.00 -3.89
CA THR A 8 -38.39 -0.73 -3.06
C THR A 8 -37.26 -1.75 -3.25
N ASN A 9 -37.58 -3.03 -3.48
CA ASN A 9 -36.57 -4.04 -3.83
C ASN A 9 -36.00 -3.81 -5.23
N THR A 10 -36.83 -3.41 -6.20
CA THR A 10 -36.38 -3.13 -7.57
C THR A 10 -35.45 -1.93 -7.60
N THR A 11 -35.81 -0.83 -6.92
CA THR A 11 -34.95 0.35 -6.83
C THR A 11 -33.64 0.03 -6.11
N ARG A 12 -33.68 -0.70 -4.99
CA ARG A 12 -32.47 -1.12 -4.27
C ARG A 12 -31.53 -1.96 -5.15
N HIS A 13 -32.06 -2.92 -5.89
CA HIS A 13 -31.26 -3.74 -6.81
C HIS A 13 -30.67 -2.94 -7.97
N GLN A 14 -31.39 -1.94 -8.48
CA GLN A 14 -30.88 -1.03 -9.50
C GLN A 14 -29.73 -0.16 -8.94
N ASP A 15 -29.90 0.39 -7.74
CA ASP A 15 -28.88 1.21 -7.07
C ASP A 15 -27.60 0.40 -6.77
N GLU A 16 -27.73 -0.83 -6.26
CA GLU A 16 -26.60 -1.73 -6.01
C GLU A 16 -25.83 -2.07 -7.30
N ARG A 17 -26.56 -2.37 -8.38
CA ARG A 17 -25.94 -2.68 -9.68
C ARG A 17 -25.21 -1.47 -10.27
N MET A 18 -25.81 -0.29 -10.23
CA MET A 18 -25.16 0.94 -10.68
C MET A 18 -23.90 1.26 -9.88
N ALA A 19 -23.93 1.01 -8.56
CA ALA A 19 -22.76 1.19 -7.71
C ALA A 19 -21.63 0.21 -8.07
N ASP A 20 -21.96 -1.06 -8.33
CA ASP A 20 -20.97 -2.07 -8.70
C ASP A 20 -20.38 -1.83 -10.10
N ASP A 21 -21.18 -1.43 -11.08
CA ASP A 21 -20.69 -1.03 -12.41
C ASP A 21 -19.73 0.17 -12.31
N THR A 22 -20.07 1.15 -11.47
CA THR A 22 -19.21 2.31 -11.21
C THR A 22 -17.87 1.90 -10.59
N LYS A 23 -17.88 0.98 -9.60
CA LYS A 23 -16.65 0.45 -8.98
C LYS A 23 -15.77 -0.25 -10.01
N VAL A 24 -16.35 -1.07 -10.89
CA VAL A 24 -15.61 -1.79 -11.94
C VAL A 24 -14.88 -0.80 -12.86
N VAL A 25 -15.56 0.25 -13.31
CA VAL A 25 -14.94 1.29 -14.16
C VAL A 25 -13.81 1.98 -13.43
N LEU A 26 -14.02 2.41 -12.18
CA LEU A 26 -13.00 3.10 -11.38
C LEU A 26 -11.78 2.22 -11.10
N TYR A 27 -11.98 0.96 -10.68
CA TYR A 27 -10.87 0.04 -10.44
C TYR A 27 -10.10 -0.29 -11.72
N SER A 28 -10.78 -0.37 -12.87
CA SER A 28 -10.12 -0.58 -14.17
C SER A 28 -9.24 0.61 -14.57
N ILE A 29 -9.74 1.83 -14.37
CA ILE A 29 -8.95 3.06 -14.59
C ILE A 29 -7.75 3.08 -13.66
N LEU A 30 -7.95 2.84 -12.36
CA LEU A 30 -6.86 2.81 -11.38
C LEU A 30 -5.80 1.76 -11.71
N LEU A 31 -6.21 0.59 -12.20
CA LEU A 31 -5.29 -0.47 -12.62
C LEU A 31 -4.40 0.00 -13.76
N VAL A 32 -4.98 0.53 -14.83
CA VAL A 32 -4.21 0.96 -16.01
C VAL A 32 -3.26 2.11 -15.65
N TRP A 33 -3.75 3.14 -14.98
CA TRP A 33 -2.96 4.32 -14.65
C TRP A 33 -1.87 4.02 -13.63
N SER A 34 -2.14 3.18 -12.62
CA SER A 34 -1.14 2.80 -11.62
C SER A 34 -0.01 1.98 -12.24
N LEU A 35 -0.33 1.02 -13.12
CA LEU A 35 0.69 0.23 -13.81
C LEU A 35 1.56 1.10 -14.72
N ILE A 36 0.93 1.93 -15.56
CA ILE A 36 1.67 2.83 -16.47
C ILE A 36 2.57 3.77 -15.65
N GLY A 37 2.03 4.43 -14.63
CA GLY A 37 2.78 5.39 -13.82
C GLY A 37 4.01 4.76 -13.14
N ASN A 38 3.83 3.63 -12.45
CA ASN A 38 4.92 2.97 -11.74
C ASN A 38 5.97 2.36 -12.67
N VAL A 39 5.55 1.77 -13.81
CA VAL A 39 6.48 1.25 -14.82
C VAL A 39 7.29 2.39 -15.44
N LEU A 40 6.66 3.54 -15.73
CA LEU A 40 7.36 4.72 -16.25
C LEU A 40 8.39 5.25 -15.26
N VAL A 41 8.06 5.32 -13.96
CA VAL A 41 9.00 5.73 -12.91
C VAL A 41 10.23 4.82 -12.92
N ILE A 42 10.03 3.50 -12.98
CA ILE A 42 11.13 2.53 -13.08
C ILE A 42 11.94 2.80 -14.35
N ALA A 43 11.30 2.87 -15.52
CA ALA A 43 11.97 3.09 -16.80
C ALA A 43 12.83 4.37 -16.82
N VAL A 44 12.28 5.50 -16.34
CA VAL A 44 12.99 6.78 -16.27
C VAL A 44 14.21 6.68 -15.37
N VAL A 45 14.09 6.04 -14.21
CA VAL A 45 15.23 5.90 -13.29
C VAL A 45 16.33 5.01 -13.88
N PHE A 46 15.97 3.93 -14.58
CA PHE A 46 16.94 3.06 -15.24
C PHE A 46 17.60 3.72 -16.47
N SER A 47 16.91 4.64 -17.13
CA SER A 47 17.47 5.43 -18.24
C SER A 47 18.45 6.53 -17.79
N ASN A 48 18.50 6.83 -16.49
CA ASN A 48 19.37 7.87 -15.94
C ASN A 48 20.68 7.26 -15.41
N ASP A 49 21.82 7.65 -15.97
CA ASP A 49 23.14 7.11 -15.63
C ASP A 49 23.59 7.44 -14.19
N ILE A 50 23.01 8.46 -13.56
CA ILE A 50 23.41 8.90 -12.22
C ILE A 50 22.77 8.01 -11.16
N LYS A 51 23.46 6.94 -10.76
CA LYS A 51 22.99 6.03 -9.69
C LYS A 51 23.10 6.68 -8.31
N THR A 52 21.96 7.18 -7.82
CA THR A 52 21.87 7.73 -6.47
C THR A 52 21.07 6.83 -5.53
N ILE A 53 21.30 6.97 -4.22
CA ILE A 53 20.50 6.29 -3.18
C ILE A 53 19.01 6.59 -3.31
N PHE A 54 18.71 7.83 -3.65
CA PHE A 54 17.36 8.29 -3.91
C PHE A 54 16.72 7.54 -5.09
N ASN A 55 17.46 7.33 -6.18
CA ASN A 55 16.98 6.58 -7.33
C ASN A 55 16.60 5.13 -6.96
N GLY A 56 17.40 4.47 -6.12
CA GLY A 56 17.07 3.11 -5.67
C GLY A 56 15.84 3.05 -4.74
N LEU A 57 15.63 4.06 -3.88
CA LEU A 57 14.43 4.15 -3.06
C LEU A 57 13.17 4.47 -3.88
N ILE A 58 13.29 5.29 -4.93
CA ILE A 58 12.21 5.53 -5.89
C ILE A 58 11.81 4.23 -6.59
N VAL A 59 12.79 3.48 -7.09
CA VAL A 59 12.51 2.19 -7.74
C VAL A 59 11.89 1.21 -6.73
N ASN A 60 12.36 1.18 -5.48
CA ASN A 60 11.78 0.34 -4.45
C ASN A 60 10.29 0.64 -4.21
N MET A 61 9.95 1.93 -4.09
CA MET A 61 8.57 2.40 -3.95
C MET A 61 7.72 2.05 -5.18
N ALA A 62 8.24 2.30 -6.39
CA ALA A 62 7.53 1.96 -7.62
C ALA A 62 7.31 0.45 -7.77
N VAL A 63 8.27 -0.38 -7.37
CA VAL A 63 8.11 -1.85 -7.36
C VAL A 63 7.07 -2.29 -6.33
N SER A 64 7.06 -1.71 -5.12
CA SER A 64 6.01 -2.03 -4.14
C SER A 64 4.63 -1.57 -4.62
N ASP A 65 4.51 -0.42 -5.28
CA ASP A 65 3.25 0.12 -5.78
C ASP A 65 2.65 -0.68 -6.95
N LEU A 66 3.39 -1.63 -7.55
CA LEU A 66 2.86 -2.55 -8.56
C LEU A 66 2.04 -3.70 -7.98
N PHE A 67 2.21 -4.07 -6.71
CA PHE A 67 1.51 -5.22 -6.14
C PHE A 67 -0.01 -4.99 -6.00
N VAL A 68 -0.44 -3.82 -5.53
CA VAL A 68 -1.87 -3.48 -5.42
C VAL A 68 -2.60 -3.56 -6.78
N PRO A 69 -2.14 -2.91 -7.85
CA PRO A 69 -2.83 -2.99 -9.14
C PRO A 69 -2.74 -4.38 -9.81
N LEU A 70 -1.70 -5.18 -9.51
CA LEU A 70 -1.59 -6.53 -10.05
C LEU A 70 -2.43 -7.57 -9.28
N LEU A 71 -2.63 -7.36 -7.97
CA LEU A 71 -3.28 -8.34 -7.10
C LEU A 71 -4.66 -7.87 -6.62
N ALA A 72 -4.76 -6.70 -5.99
CA ALA A 72 -6.00 -6.23 -5.40
C ALA A 72 -7.02 -5.79 -6.44
N LEU A 73 -6.61 -4.97 -7.42
CA LEU A 73 -7.56 -4.38 -8.36
C LEU A 73 -8.28 -5.41 -9.25
N PRO A 74 -7.62 -6.46 -9.79
CA PRO A 74 -8.31 -7.52 -10.51
C PRO A 74 -9.31 -8.27 -9.62
N LEU A 75 -8.93 -8.57 -8.37
CA LEU A 75 -9.84 -9.19 -7.40
C LEU A 75 -11.07 -8.30 -7.16
N LYS A 76 -10.87 -6.99 -6.95
CA LYS A 76 -11.97 -6.04 -6.73
C LYS A 76 -12.89 -5.90 -7.95
N ILE A 77 -12.34 -5.92 -9.16
CA ILE A 77 -13.12 -5.92 -10.41
C ILE A 77 -13.98 -7.18 -10.51
N VAL A 78 -13.41 -8.35 -10.20
CA VAL A 78 -14.16 -9.62 -10.19
C VAL A 78 -15.23 -9.61 -9.10
N GLU A 79 -14.92 -9.17 -7.89
CA GLU A 79 -15.88 -9.07 -6.78
C GLU A 79 -17.07 -8.17 -7.13
N SER A 80 -16.81 -6.98 -7.68
CA SER A 80 -17.87 -6.04 -8.09
C SER A 80 -18.67 -6.54 -9.29
N SER A 81 -18.01 -7.09 -10.33
CA SER A 81 -18.72 -7.61 -11.51
C SER A 81 -19.61 -8.81 -11.21
N ARG A 82 -19.24 -9.65 -10.23
CA ARG A 82 -20.03 -10.82 -9.83
C ARG A 82 -21.01 -10.53 -8.68
N GLY A 83 -20.91 -9.36 -8.04
CA GLY A 83 -21.66 -9.03 -6.82
C GLY A 83 -21.33 -9.96 -5.65
N ARG A 84 -20.10 -10.50 -5.60
CA ARG A 84 -19.67 -11.52 -4.61
C ARG A 84 -18.38 -11.09 -3.94
N TYR A 85 -18.51 -10.53 -2.73
CA TYR A 85 -17.37 -10.06 -1.95
C TYR A 85 -16.54 -11.22 -1.38
N ASN A 86 -15.20 -11.11 -1.50
CA ASN A 86 -14.22 -12.11 -1.05
C ASN A 86 -14.39 -13.51 -1.67
N GLU A 87 -15.16 -13.65 -2.75
CA GLU A 87 -15.23 -14.91 -3.50
C GLU A 87 -13.85 -15.19 -4.10
N TRP A 88 -13.38 -16.43 -3.93
CA TRP A 88 -12.08 -16.87 -4.35
C TRP A 88 -12.21 -18.00 -5.37
N LEU A 89 -11.64 -17.80 -6.55
CA LEU A 89 -11.87 -18.67 -7.71
C LEU A 89 -10.93 -19.88 -7.78
N VAL A 90 -9.79 -19.81 -7.08
CA VAL A 90 -8.77 -20.87 -7.13
C VAL A 90 -8.92 -21.75 -5.90
N GLU A 91 -9.28 -23.01 -6.10
CA GLU A 91 -9.50 -23.96 -5.00
C GLU A 91 -8.26 -24.80 -4.70
N GLY A 92 -8.36 -25.63 -3.65
CA GLY A 92 -7.31 -26.57 -3.24
C GLY A 92 -6.09 -25.92 -2.55
N PRO A 93 -4.99 -26.67 -2.38
CA PRO A 93 -3.80 -26.21 -1.65
C PRO A 93 -3.11 -24.98 -2.28
N LEU A 94 -3.14 -24.90 -3.62
CA LEU A 94 -2.65 -23.74 -4.36
C LEU A 94 -3.53 -22.52 -4.06
N GLY A 95 -4.86 -22.70 -4.08
CA GLY A 95 -5.82 -21.66 -3.72
C GLY A 95 -5.60 -21.07 -2.34
N GLU A 96 -5.40 -21.94 -1.34
CA GLU A 96 -5.11 -21.54 0.05
C GLU A 96 -3.83 -20.71 0.14
N THR A 97 -2.78 -21.13 -0.57
CA THR A 97 -1.50 -20.43 -0.60
C THR A 97 -1.63 -19.05 -1.27
N LEU A 98 -2.33 -18.99 -2.41
CA LEU A 98 -2.56 -17.75 -3.14
C LEU A 98 -3.46 -16.79 -2.34
N CYS A 99 -4.51 -17.28 -1.68
CA CYS A 99 -5.35 -16.50 -0.78
C CYS A 99 -4.49 -15.78 0.28
N LYS A 100 -3.60 -16.50 0.97
CA LYS A 100 -2.68 -15.89 1.95
C LYS A 100 -1.72 -14.89 1.31
N LEU A 101 -1.05 -15.26 0.23
CA LEU A 101 -0.02 -14.43 -0.41
C LEU A 101 -0.61 -13.15 -1.02
N CYS A 102 -1.77 -13.23 -1.65
CA CYS A 102 -2.41 -12.06 -2.26
C CYS A 102 -2.70 -10.99 -1.21
N TYR A 103 -3.44 -11.31 -0.14
CA TYR A 103 -3.74 -10.33 0.90
C TYR A 103 -2.47 -9.86 1.64
N PHE A 104 -1.47 -10.72 1.80
CA PHE A 104 -0.16 -10.35 2.35
C PHE A 104 0.58 -9.31 1.50
N PHE A 105 0.72 -9.54 0.19
CA PHE A 105 1.41 -8.60 -0.70
C PHE A 105 0.61 -7.31 -0.94
N ILE A 106 -0.72 -7.38 -0.96
CA ILE A 106 -1.60 -6.21 -1.08
C ILE A 106 -1.33 -5.22 0.05
N ASP A 107 -1.21 -5.68 1.29
CA ASP A 107 -1.03 -4.79 2.43
C ASP A 107 0.46 -4.50 2.74
N ILE A 108 1.39 -5.34 2.29
CA ILE A 108 2.84 -5.03 2.32
C ILE A 108 3.19 -3.87 1.40
N SER A 109 2.58 -3.81 0.22
CA SER A 109 2.84 -2.76 -0.78
C SER A 109 2.81 -1.35 -0.18
N PRO A 110 1.68 -0.88 0.39
CA PRO A 110 1.61 0.47 0.95
C PRO A 110 2.56 0.67 2.15
N ALA A 111 2.84 -0.38 2.93
CA ALA A 111 3.80 -0.32 4.03
C ALA A 111 5.23 -0.08 3.55
N VAL A 112 5.69 -0.84 2.54
CA VAL A 112 7.01 -0.65 1.93
C VAL A 112 7.12 0.74 1.29
N SER A 113 6.08 1.19 0.61
CA SER A 113 6.04 2.51 -0.02
C SER A 113 6.14 3.64 1.01
N VAL A 114 5.38 3.58 2.12
CA VAL A 114 5.42 4.64 3.14
C VAL A 114 6.74 4.68 3.90
N PHE A 115 7.34 3.53 4.23
CA PHE A 115 8.67 3.51 4.84
C PHE A 115 9.74 4.01 3.88
N SER A 116 9.62 3.72 2.57
CA SER A 116 10.51 4.27 1.55
C SER A 116 10.41 5.80 1.48
N LEU A 117 9.20 6.36 1.57
CA LEU A 117 8.97 7.82 1.61
C LEU A 117 9.62 8.47 2.84
N ILE A 118 9.52 7.86 4.02
CA ILE A 118 10.20 8.38 5.23
C ILE A 118 11.71 8.42 5.01
N ILE A 119 12.29 7.33 4.51
CA ILE A 119 13.75 7.25 4.28
C ILE A 119 14.18 8.30 3.26
N ILE A 120 13.40 8.50 2.19
CA ILE A 120 13.62 9.55 1.20
C ILE A 120 13.60 10.93 1.88
N ALA A 121 12.58 11.23 2.69
CA ALA A 121 12.43 12.50 3.38
C ALA A 121 13.58 12.77 4.36
N VAL A 122 14.01 11.76 5.13
CA VAL A 122 15.17 11.85 6.02
C VAL A 122 16.44 12.13 5.24
N ASN A 123 16.70 11.38 4.16
CA ASN A 123 17.89 11.59 3.33
C ASN A 123 17.91 13.00 2.72
N ARG A 124 16.75 13.55 2.33
CA ARG A 124 16.63 14.93 1.84
C ARG A 124 16.87 15.95 2.95
N PHE A 125 16.26 15.76 4.11
CA PHE A 125 16.43 16.64 5.26
C PHE A 125 17.91 16.73 5.69
N VAL A 126 18.60 15.58 5.81
CA VAL A 126 20.03 15.54 6.17
C VAL A 126 20.88 16.28 5.14
N ALA A 127 20.62 16.08 3.84
CA ALA A 127 21.36 16.74 2.77
C ALA A 127 21.19 18.27 2.78
N ILE A 128 20.01 18.77 3.17
CA ILE A 128 19.72 20.22 3.24
C ILE A 128 20.28 20.85 4.51
N VAL A 129 20.18 20.19 5.66
CA VAL A 129 20.55 20.76 6.96
C VAL A 129 22.05 20.66 7.25
N PHE A 130 22.69 19.58 6.80
CA PHE A 130 24.10 19.30 7.10
C PHE A 130 24.94 19.22 5.81
N PRO A 131 25.10 20.32 5.07
CA PRO A 131 25.80 20.34 3.79
C PRO A 131 27.28 19.94 3.90
N SER A 132 27.92 20.17 5.06
CA SER A 132 29.31 19.74 5.34
C SER A 132 29.46 18.25 5.65
N SER A 133 28.35 17.53 5.90
CA SER A 133 28.33 16.08 6.14
C SER A 133 28.09 15.25 4.88
N LEU A 134 28.55 15.76 3.72
CA LEU A 134 28.53 15.18 2.37
C LEU A 134 29.14 13.75 2.24
N LYS A 135 29.21 12.97 3.32
CA LYS A 135 29.09 11.51 3.24
C LYS A 135 27.73 11.19 2.64
N ARG A 136 27.72 11.19 1.30
CA ARG A 136 26.84 10.35 0.48
C ARG A 136 26.65 9.05 1.26
N TRP A 137 25.40 8.74 1.64
CA TRP A 137 25.13 7.46 2.29
C TRP A 137 25.82 6.36 1.46
N SER A 138 26.47 5.42 2.13
CA SER A 138 27.18 4.37 1.40
C SER A 138 26.17 3.42 0.75
N GLY A 139 26.56 2.75 -0.33
CA GLY A 139 25.72 1.69 -0.94
C GLY A 139 25.39 0.54 0.03
N LYS A 140 26.16 0.37 1.12
CA LYS A 140 25.83 -0.56 2.22
C LYS A 140 24.60 -0.08 3.00
N ILE A 141 24.58 1.20 3.42
CA ILE A 141 23.45 1.80 4.12
C ILE A 141 22.18 1.73 3.27
N GLN A 142 22.29 2.04 1.98
CA GLN A 142 21.16 1.94 1.06
C GLN A 142 20.54 0.53 1.04
N ARG A 143 21.37 -0.51 0.85
CA ARG A 143 20.87 -1.89 0.83
C ARG A 143 20.22 -2.29 2.14
N VAL A 144 20.82 -1.90 3.27
CA VAL A 144 20.24 -2.17 4.60
C VAL A 144 18.87 -1.53 4.74
N LEU A 145 18.71 -0.27 4.30
CA LEU A 145 17.44 0.44 4.39
C LEU A 145 16.37 -0.13 3.45
N LEU A 146 16.76 -0.57 2.25
CA LEU A 146 15.85 -1.29 1.34
C LEU A 146 15.40 -2.61 1.98
N MET A 147 16.32 -3.42 2.48
CA MET A 147 15.95 -4.68 3.15
C MET A 147 15.09 -4.42 4.38
N PHE A 148 15.34 -3.35 5.12
CA PHE A 148 14.54 -2.96 6.28
C PHE A 148 13.08 -2.71 5.91
N THR A 149 12.77 -1.97 4.84
CA THR A 149 11.37 -1.69 4.47
C THR A 149 10.59 -2.97 4.19
N TRP A 150 11.20 -3.93 3.50
CA TRP A 150 10.58 -5.22 3.21
C TRP A 150 10.46 -6.10 4.46
N VAL A 151 11.56 -6.34 5.17
CA VAL A 151 11.59 -7.24 6.33
C VAL A 151 10.67 -6.74 7.44
N PHE A 152 10.69 -5.43 7.72
CA PHE A 152 9.83 -4.85 8.74
C PHE A 152 8.34 -4.95 8.37
N SER A 153 7.98 -4.65 7.12
CA SER A 153 6.59 -4.80 6.64
C SER A 153 6.16 -6.27 6.68
N MET A 154 6.99 -7.19 6.18
CA MET A 154 6.70 -8.63 6.23
C MET A 154 6.53 -9.14 7.66
N ALA A 155 7.35 -8.67 8.60
CA ALA A 155 7.23 -9.03 10.01
C ALA A 155 5.90 -8.55 10.60
N LEU A 156 5.53 -7.29 10.36
CA LEU A 156 4.25 -6.73 10.82
C LEU A 156 3.04 -7.47 10.27
N LEU A 157 3.10 -7.89 9.00
CA LEU A 157 1.99 -8.56 8.31
C LEU A 157 2.03 -10.10 8.37
N SER A 158 3.06 -10.68 8.98
CA SER A 158 3.21 -12.14 9.10
C SER A 158 2.01 -12.89 9.68
N PRO A 159 1.15 -12.31 10.58
CA PRO A 159 -0.06 -12.99 11.03
C PRO A 159 -1.06 -13.34 9.92
N TYR A 160 -0.95 -12.75 8.72
CA TYR A 160 -1.81 -13.09 7.58
C TYR A 160 -1.67 -14.54 7.15
N PHE A 161 -0.47 -15.13 7.28
CA PHE A 161 -0.25 -16.55 6.95
C PHE A 161 -1.02 -17.52 7.85
N TYR A 162 -1.36 -17.08 9.06
CA TYR A 162 -2.19 -17.85 9.98
C TYR A 162 -3.69 -17.55 9.81
N THR A 163 -4.03 -16.26 9.61
CA THR A 163 -5.41 -15.77 9.70
C THR A 163 -6.21 -15.92 8.41
N PHE A 164 -5.62 -15.68 7.23
CA PHE A 164 -6.33 -15.86 5.96
C PHE A 164 -6.46 -17.34 5.61
N ARG A 165 -7.68 -17.79 5.30
CA ARG A 165 -7.98 -19.18 4.93
C ARG A 165 -9.13 -19.24 3.94
N LEU A 166 -9.15 -20.30 3.14
CA LEU A 166 -10.30 -20.65 2.31
C LEU A 166 -11.42 -21.24 3.16
N LYS A 167 -12.64 -20.76 2.94
CA LYS A 167 -13.87 -21.28 3.51
C LYS A 167 -14.86 -21.58 2.40
N HIS A 168 -15.47 -22.75 2.47
CA HIS A 168 -16.50 -23.18 1.53
C HIS A 168 -17.86 -22.95 2.16
N ILE A 169 -18.67 -22.06 1.57
CA ILE A 169 -19.98 -21.66 2.07
C ILE A 169 -20.96 -21.72 0.91
N ASN A 170 -22.03 -22.52 1.03
CA ASN A 170 -23.08 -22.66 0.02
C ASN A 170 -22.56 -22.99 -1.40
N GLY A 171 -21.54 -23.84 -1.50
CA GLY A 171 -20.95 -24.24 -2.78
C GLY A 171 -20.02 -23.20 -3.43
N LEU A 172 -19.72 -22.11 -2.72
CA LEU A 172 -18.74 -21.10 -3.14
C LEU A 172 -17.55 -21.07 -2.19
N THR A 173 -16.40 -20.72 -2.74
CA THR A 173 -15.13 -20.63 -2.01
C THR A 173 -14.82 -19.16 -1.71
N TYR A 174 -14.46 -18.86 -0.47
CA TYR A 174 -14.16 -17.50 0.01
C TYR A 174 -12.80 -17.44 0.70
N CYS A 175 -12.04 -16.38 0.47
CA CYS A 175 -10.80 -16.10 1.20
C CYS A 175 -11.10 -15.15 2.37
N LEU A 176 -11.13 -15.67 3.60
CA LEU A 176 -11.58 -14.92 4.78
C LEU A 176 -10.51 -14.90 5.88
N SER A 177 -10.36 -13.77 6.55
CA SER A 177 -9.53 -13.64 7.75
C SER A 177 -10.27 -14.22 8.97
N THR A 178 -9.76 -15.32 9.52
CA THR A 178 -10.28 -16.00 10.71
C THR A 178 -9.19 -16.13 11.76
N TRP A 179 -9.47 -15.71 12.99
CA TRP A 179 -8.49 -15.71 14.09
C TRP A 179 -8.60 -16.92 15.03
N SER A 180 -9.67 -17.70 14.89
CA SER A 180 -9.87 -18.99 15.56
C SER A 180 -8.96 -20.10 15.00
N PRO A 181 -8.56 -21.11 15.81
CA PRO A 181 -8.87 -21.27 17.24
C PRO A 181 -7.89 -20.57 18.18
N ALA A 182 -6.66 -20.27 17.75
CA ALA A 182 -5.62 -19.75 18.64
C ALA A 182 -5.94 -18.39 19.29
N PHE A 183 -6.79 -17.57 18.67
CA PHE A 183 -7.09 -16.21 19.13
C PHE A 183 -8.59 -15.88 19.07
N GLU A 184 -9.46 -16.86 19.29
CA GLU A 184 -10.91 -16.69 19.21
C GLU A 184 -11.47 -15.81 20.35
N ASP A 185 -11.00 -16.04 21.58
CA ASP A 185 -11.51 -15.37 22.79
C ASP A 185 -10.88 -13.99 23.06
N ILE A 186 -9.85 -13.64 22.29
CA ILE A 186 -9.10 -12.38 22.45
C ILE A 186 -9.57 -11.42 21.35
N PRO A 187 -9.66 -10.10 21.61
CA PRO A 187 -9.85 -9.09 20.55
C PRO A 187 -8.61 -8.95 19.65
N ALA A 188 -7.96 -10.05 19.27
CA ALA A 188 -6.70 -10.12 18.56
C ALA A 188 -6.80 -9.45 17.19
N ARG A 189 -7.92 -9.62 16.48
CA ARG A 189 -8.18 -8.91 15.22
C ARG A 189 -8.17 -7.40 15.41
N THR A 190 -8.91 -6.90 16.41
CA THR A 190 -8.99 -5.45 16.67
C THR A 190 -7.63 -4.92 17.09
N LEU A 191 -6.95 -5.58 18.02
CA LEU A 191 -5.61 -5.20 18.47
C LEU A 191 -4.61 -5.15 17.31
N PHE A 192 -4.60 -6.19 16.48
CA PHE A 192 -3.72 -6.27 15.32
C PHE A 192 -4.00 -5.15 14.32
N ILE A 193 -5.26 -4.91 13.97
CA ILE A 193 -5.64 -3.80 13.07
C ILE A 193 -5.23 -2.46 13.70
N SER A 194 -5.45 -2.25 14.99
CA SER A 194 -5.02 -1.04 15.69
C SER A 194 -3.50 -0.85 15.64
N ILE A 195 -2.71 -1.92 15.84
CA ILE A 195 -1.25 -1.88 15.71
C ILE A 195 -0.85 -1.49 14.29
N LEU A 196 -1.46 -2.08 13.25
CA LEU A 196 -1.16 -1.72 11.87
C LEU A 196 -1.53 -0.27 11.54
N ILE A 197 -2.68 0.22 11.99
CA ILE A 197 -3.07 1.63 11.80
C ILE A 197 -2.05 2.55 12.45
N VAL A 198 -1.60 2.25 13.67
CA VAL A 198 -0.60 3.07 14.34
C VAL A 198 0.76 3.00 13.61
N ALA A 199 1.24 1.80 13.31
CA ALA A 199 2.60 1.56 12.79
C ALA A 199 2.77 1.91 11.32
N VAL A 200 1.73 1.73 10.49
CA VAL A 200 1.80 1.86 9.03
C VAL A 200 1.08 3.12 8.53
N PHE A 201 0.18 3.71 9.34
CA PHE A 201 -0.53 4.94 8.96
C PHE A 201 -0.19 6.13 9.86
N LEU A 202 -0.50 6.10 11.15
CA LEU A 202 -0.37 7.28 12.02
C LEU A 202 1.08 7.72 12.23
N ILE A 203 1.96 6.81 12.67
CA ILE A 203 3.38 7.13 12.89
C ILE A 203 4.04 7.59 11.58
N PRO A 204 3.87 6.87 10.45
CA PRO A 204 4.41 7.32 9.18
C PRO A 204 3.89 8.69 8.72
N PHE A 205 2.58 8.91 8.78
CA PHE A 205 1.97 10.17 8.37
C PHE A 205 2.50 11.36 9.19
N LEU A 206 2.56 11.21 10.51
CA LEU A 206 3.12 12.24 11.40
C LEU A 206 4.60 12.50 11.10
N THR A 207 5.39 11.43 10.94
CA THR A 207 6.82 11.53 10.65
C THR A 207 7.07 12.25 9.33
N ILE A 208 6.36 11.86 8.27
CA ILE A 208 6.43 12.50 6.95
C ILE A 208 6.06 13.97 7.08
N THR A 209 4.93 14.28 7.71
CA THR A 209 4.46 15.67 7.86
C THR A 209 5.50 16.54 8.57
N VAL A 210 6.05 16.08 9.69
CA VAL A 210 7.09 16.80 10.44
C VAL A 210 8.34 17.00 9.59
N LEU A 211 8.85 15.95 8.93
CA LEU A 211 10.04 16.04 8.09
C LEU A 211 9.86 17.03 6.94
N TYR A 212 8.72 17.00 6.24
CA TYR A 212 8.43 17.92 5.15
C TYR A 212 8.28 19.36 5.64
N VAL A 213 7.60 19.60 6.76
CA VAL A 213 7.49 20.95 7.35
C VAL A 213 8.86 21.49 7.74
N MET A 214 9.71 20.68 8.37
CA MET A 214 11.08 21.08 8.73
C MET A 214 11.92 21.39 7.49
N MET A 215 11.81 20.56 6.45
CA MET A 215 12.49 20.75 5.17
C MET A 215 12.07 22.07 4.51
N LEU A 216 10.77 22.34 4.42
CA LEU A 216 10.24 23.58 3.83
C LEU A 216 10.71 24.81 4.60
N LYS A 217 10.63 24.80 5.94
CA LYS A 217 11.13 25.91 6.76
C LYS A 217 12.61 26.19 6.52
N LYS A 218 13.44 25.15 6.42
CA LYS A 218 14.87 25.29 6.18
C LYS A 218 15.17 25.84 4.78
N LEU A 219 14.44 25.37 3.77
CA LEU A 219 14.58 25.86 2.39
C LEU A 219 14.20 27.34 2.28
N ILE A 220 13.10 27.76 2.91
CA ILE A 220 12.68 29.16 2.96
C ILE A 220 13.72 30.03 3.68
N GLN A 221 14.25 29.55 4.81
CA GLN A 221 15.29 30.27 5.54
C GLN A 221 16.54 30.47 4.67
N HIS A 222 16.99 29.41 3.99
CA HIS A 222 18.14 29.47 3.10
C HIS A 222 17.92 30.43 1.92
N SER A 223 16.73 30.43 1.30
CA SER A 223 16.44 31.35 0.19
C SER A 223 16.50 32.81 0.64
N LYS A 224 15.96 33.13 1.83
CA LYS A 224 16.02 34.49 2.40
C LYS A 224 17.45 34.92 2.72
N THR A 225 18.27 34.02 3.26
CA THR A 225 19.69 34.33 3.51
C THR A 225 20.45 34.64 2.22
N VAL A 226 20.17 33.89 1.15
CA VAL A 226 20.77 34.12 -0.17
C VAL A 226 20.28 35.46 -0.76
N GLU A 227 18.99 35.76 -0.69
CA GLU A 227 18.42 37.04 -1.17
C GLU A 227 19.04 38.25 -0.44
N ASN A 228 19.17 38.16 0.89
CA ASN A 228 19.81 39.20 1.69
C ASN A 228 21.32 39.36 1.44
N SER A 229 21.98 38.39 0.80
CA SER A 229 23.40 38.51 0.43
C SER A 229 23.64 39.27 -0.87
N PHE A 230 22.58 39.49 -1.66
CA PHE A 230 22.62 40.22 -2.93
C PHE A 230 22.13 41.68 -2.81
N ASN A 231 21.51 42.07 -1.69
CA ASN A 231 21.09 43.44 -1.37
C ASN A 231 22.07 44.10 -0.38
#